data_AF-A0A2S5M3E4-F1
#
_entry.id   AF-A0A2S5M3E4-F1
#
_cell.length_a   1.000
_cell.length_b   1.000
_cell.length_c   1.000
_cell.angle_alpha   90.00
_cell.angle_beta   90.00
_cell.angle_gamma   90.00
#
_symmetry.space_group_name_H-M   'P 1'
#
loop_
_entity.id
_entity.type
_entity.pdbx_description
1 polymer ?
#
loop_
_entity_poly.entity_id
_entity_poly.type
_entity_poly.pdbx_seq_one_letter_code
_entity_poly.pdbx_strand_id
1 'polypeptide(L)' 'MSEHTTYIKANALLDKARAKGLRLTAAESCTGGLVAAALTEIPGSSDVFDRG' A
#
# COMPACT_ATOMS: atom_id res chain seq x y z
N MET A 1 -5.10 -0.85 -18.28
CA MET A 1 -4.68 -2.21 -17.87
C MET A 1 -3.64 -2.22 -16.75
N SER A 2 -2.74 -1.22 -16.60
CA SER A 2 -1.74 -1.23 -15.50
C SER A 2 -2.32 -0.95 -14.10
N GLU A 3 -3.37 -0.13 -13.97
CA GLU A 3 -3.97 0.17 -12.66
C GLU A 3 -4.50 -1.10 -11.95
N HIS A 4 -5.02 -2.06 -12.70
CA HIS A 4 -5.50 -3.33 -12.16
C HIS A 4 -4.39 -4.15 -11.49
N THR A 5 -3.16 -4.16 -12.03
CA THR A 5 -2.07 -4.94 -11.42
C THR A 5 -1.54 -4.28 -10.15
N THR A 6 -1.46 -2.95 -10.12
CA THR A 6 -1.00 -2.22 -8.94
C THR A 6 -1.97 -2.40 -7.78
N TYR A 7 -3.29 -2.30 -8.05
CA TYR A 7 -4.32 -2.55 -7.05
C TYR A 7 -4.22 -3.96 -6.43
N ILE A 8 -4.09 -5.00 -7.26
CA ILE A 8 -3.94 -6.39 -6.78
C ILE A 8 -2.67 -6.54 -5.91
N LYS A 9 -1.55 -5.95 -6.33
CA LYS A 9 -0.29 -6.01 -5.57
C LYS A 9 -0.38 -5.28 -4.24
N ALA A 10 -0.99 -4.09 -4.22
CA ALA A 10 -1.22 -3.33 -3.01
C ALA A 10 -2.10 -4.13 -2.03
N ASN A 11 -3.18 -4.76 -2.51
CA ASN A 11 -4.06 -5.55 -1.66
C ASN A 11 -3.30 -6.73 -1.04
N ALA A 12 -2.57 -7.47 -1.88
CA ALA A 12 -1.77 -8.60 -1.43
C ALA A 12 -0.65 -8.21 -0.46
N LEU A 13 -0.09 -7.00 -0.57
CA LEU A 13 0.91 -6.49 0.37
C LEU A 13 0.28 -6.17 1.73
N LEU A 14 -0.86 -5.46 1.74
CA LEU A 14 -1.57 -5.10 2.96
C LEU A 14 -2.03 -6.36 3.72
N ASP A 15 -2.58 -7.36 3.01
CA ASP A 15 -2.99 -8.63 3.63
C ASP A 15 -1.82 -9.39 4.26
N LYS A 16 -0.66 -9.37 3.61
CA LYS A 16 0.57 -9.96 4.17
C LYS A 16 1.06 -9.22 5.40
N ALA A 17 0.95 -7.89 5.43
CA ALA A 17 1.32 -7.09 6.58
C ALA A 17 0.38 -7.36 7.77
N ARG A 18 -0.93 -7.42 7.51
CA ARG A 18 -1.97 -7.80 8.50
C ARG A 18 -1.67 -9.16 9.11
N ALA A 19 -1.47 -10.18 8.27
CA ALA A 19 -1.21 -11.54 8.73
C ALA A 19 0.07 -11.66 9.58
N LYS A 20 1.01 -10.73 9.43
CA LYS A 20 2.26 -10.68 10.19
C LYS A 20 2.23 -9.68 11.36
N GLY A 21 1.14 -8.94 11.56
CA GLY A 21 1.07 -7.86 12.54
C GLY A 21 2.07 -6.74 12.31
N LEU A 22 2.45 -6.47 11.05
CA LEU A 22 3.43 -5.45 10.69
C LEU A 22 2.74 -4.12 10.35
N ARG A 23 3.43 -3.02 10.70
CA ARG A 23 3.11 -1.69 10.19
C ARG A 23 4.02 -1.31 9.02
N LEU A 24 3.46 -0.61 8.05
CA LEU A 24 4.10 -0.17 6.82
C LEU A 24 4.20 1.37 6.78
N THR A 25 5.28 1.85 6.18
CA THR A 25 5.47 3.25 5.80
C THR A 25 6.21 3.28 4.47
N ALA A 26 5.96 4.30 3.65
CA ALA A 26 6.69 4.53 2.42
C ALA A 26 7.62 5.74 2.58
N ALA A 27 8.70 5.76 1.80
CA ALA A 27 9.54 6.93 1.59
C ALA A 27 9.83 6.99 0.10
N GLU A 28 9.43 8.08 -0.55
CA GLU A 28 9.38 8.18 -2.00
C GLU A 28 10.21 9.34 -2.54
N SER A 29 10.76 9.17 -3.75
CA SER A 29 11.47 10.22 -4.49
C SER A 29 10.92 10.31 -5.92
N CYS A 30 11.41 9.49 -6.85
CA CYS A 30 10.99 9.52 -8.26
C CYS A 30 9.52 9.16 -8.49
N THR A 31 8.89 8.43 -7.56
CA THR A 31 7.49 8.01 -7.65
C THR A 31 6.51 9.07 -7.15
N GLY A 32 6.99 10.09 -6.43
CA GLY A 32 6.18 11.25 -6.05
C GLY A 32 4.91 10.94 -5.24
N GLY A 33 4.87 9.83 -4.49
CA GLY A 33 3.71 9.45 -3.67
C GLY A 33 2.80 8.41 -4.32
N LEU A 34 3.10 7.92 -5.53
CA LEU A 34 2.25 6.95 -6.23
C LEU A 34 2.20 5.59 -5.52
N VAL A 35 3.21 5.21 -4.73
CA VAL A 35 3.17 3.97 -3.94
C VAL A 35 2.22 4.15 -2.74
N ALA A 36 2.38 5.23 -1.99
CA ALA A 36 1.47 5.58 -0.90
C ALA A 36 0.03 5.70 -1.40
N ALA A 37 -0.20 6.39 -2.53
CA ALA A 37 -1.51 6.52 -3.16
C ALA A 37 -2.16 5.16 -3.43
N ALA A 38 -1.44 4.25 -4.10
CA ALA A 38 -1.94 2.91 -4.41
C ALA A 38 -2.27 2.07 -3.16
N LEU A 39 -1.52 2.25 -2.06
CA LEU A 39 -1.83 1.58 -0.79
C LEU A 39 -3.07 2.20 -0.14
N THR A 40 -3.17 3.53 -0.13
CA THR A 40 -4.28 4.24 0.51
C THR A 40 -5.61 4.16 -0.26
N GLU A 41 -5.58 3.86 -1.57
CA GLU A 41 -6.78 3.57 -2.36
C GLU A 41 -7.52 2.30 -1.89
N ILE A 42 -6.84 1.41 -1.17
CA ILE A 42 -7.45 0.17 -0.67
C ILE A 42 -8.18 0.46 0.65
N PRO A 43 -9.48 0.17 0.73
CA PRO A 43 -10.24 0.33 1.97
C PRO A 43 -9.60 -0.45 3.13
N GLY A 44 -9.53 0.21 4.29
CA GLY A 44 -8.94 -0.37 5.50
C GLY A 44 -7.42 -0.39 5.51
N SER A 45 -6.72 0.14 4.51
CA SER A 45 -5.25 0.21 4.48
C SER A 45 -4.62 0.86 5.73
N SER A 46 -5.34 1.76 6.42
CA SER A 46 -4.90 2.42 7.66
C SER A 46 -4.73 1.48 8.86
N ASP A 47 -5.22 0.24 8.79
CA ASP A 47 -4.96 -0.75 9.84
C ASP A 47 -3.49 -1.21 9.89
N VAL A 48 -2.76 -1.07 8.77
CA VAL A 48 -1.34 -1.44 8.67
C VAL A 48 -0.45 -0.37 8.04
N PHE A 49 -0.96 0.52 7.18
CA PHE A 49 -0.18 1.60 6.58
C PHE A 49 -0.35 2.91 7.37
N ASP A 50 0.76 3.50 7.79
CA ASP A 50 0.79 4.63 8.72
C ASP A 50 1.01 5.97 7.99
N ARG A 51 2.08 6.07 7.18
CA ARG A 51 2.46 7.29 6.46
C ARG A 51 3.30 6.99 5.21
N GLY A 52 3.20 7.85 4.22
CA GLY A 52 4.10 7.90 3.06
C GLY A 52 5.17 8.96 3.17
#